data_AF-A0A4Y8DG37-F1
#
_entry.id   AF-A0A4Y8DG37-F1
#
_cell.length_a   1.000
_cell.length_b   1.000
_cell.length_c   1.000
_cell.angle_alpha   90.00
_cell.angle_beta   90.00
_cell.angle_gamma   90.00
#
_symmetry.space_group_name_H-M   'P 1'
#
loop_
_entity.id
_entity.type
_entity.pdbx_description
1 polymer ?
#
loop_
_entity_poly.entity_id
_entity_poly.type
_entity_poly.pdbx_seq_one_letter_code
_entity_poly.pdbx_strand_id
1 'polypeptide(L)'
;MGVLSYFKISKPEKSESSKEKAPAAPNSVVENVSPRHGYSDPSPTASSRQSLSSNNRLDDIRHQVILNYLWQKQRGLMWIMDNSGQHEGVMVRKDRTEYLCRPPALASSTFGRAMKIMNVSAAMTINSTVVQPFLTRSPDALDVPLTNGLRVQILPTLEDLPRARRAHYAAFIAREALLVVWEDDPTLLFDRAKAIEDGLLQTIWNATEHEKTETQPRAQVRELDEESGQSIVEERPIMYLNTFMVSCSICLLACIMGLGYAQLAIEVVVLNHWISLFYLIVTPIYSFFSLFFTNVVIGVLMQCFGPIQQLNRNTKFFSAKAPPRLLTTTLPHVTIQCPVYKEGLAAVIAPTISSIKKAISTYELQGGSANLFINDDGLQLLDEASRQQRIDFYADHGFGWTARPPNGQNGYERKGKFKKASNMNYGLALSNSIEEKLQEIERPATWTQVDEVAAFESCMSDVLDENPEAWAEGNIRIGDYILLIDSDTQVPEDCLLDAASEMEQSPDVGIIQFSSAVMQVSHNFFENGITFFTNLIYSAIRYGVANGGVAAFVGHNAILRWAAIQEIAFEDEEGHERFWSESCVSEDFDMALRLQLKHYTIRMAAWAGDGF
;
A
#
# COMPACT_ATOMS: atom_id res chain seq x y z
N MET A 1 -23.44 -26.22 40.56
CA MET A 1 -22.15 -25.75 41.12
C MET A 1 -21.70 -24.57 40.28
N GLY A 2 -21.65 -23.39 40.89
CA GLY A 2 -21.68 -22.10 40.19
C GLY A 2 -20.32 -21.57 39.73
N VAL A 3 -20.39 -20.77 38.66
CA VAL A 3 -19.31 -20.09 37.90
C VAL A 3 -18.54 -19.02 38.72
N LEU A 4 -18.85 -18.85 40.00
CA LEU A 4 -18.23 -17.86 40.90
C LEU A 4 -16.92 -18.32 41.56
N SER A 5 -16.44 -19.54 41.31
CA SER A 5 -15.17 -20.02 41.87
C SER A 5 -13.92 -19.55 41.11
N TYR A 6 -14.08 -18.93 39.93
CA TYR A 6 -12.95 -18.52 39.08
C TYR A 6 -12.45 -17.09 39.30
N PHE A 7 -13.14 -16.27 40.12
CA PHE A 7 -12.83 -14.83 40.28
C PHE A 7 -12.39 -14.41 41.69
N LYS A 8 -11.78 -15.30 42.49
CA LYS A 8 -11.15 -14.87 43.75
C LYS A 8 -9.69 -14.46 43.53
N ILE A 9 -9.48 -13.17 43.44
CA ILE A 9 -8.19 -12.49 43.55
C ILE A 9 -7.74 -12.59 45.02
N SER A 10 -6.67 -13.34 45.30
CA SER A 10 -6.03 -13.37 46.62
C SER A 10 -4.96 -12.27 46.72
N LYS A 11 -5.12 -11.35 47.68
CA LYS A 11 -4.06 -10.42 48.12
C LYS A 11 -2.90 -11.20 48.78
N PRO A 12 -1.66 -10.68 48.76
CA PRO A 12 -0.51 -11.37 49.30
C PRO A 12 -0.38 -11.11 50.81
N GLU A 13 -0.21 -12.17 51.60
CA GLU A 13 0.32 -12.10 52.95
C GLU A 13 1.71 -12.75 53.02
N LYS A 14 2.62 -12.06 53.71
CA LYS A 14 3.99 -12.49 54.01
C LYS A 14 3.98 -13.61 55.06
N SER A 15 4.79 -14.66 54.88
CA SER A 15 5.51 -15.31 55.98
C SER A 15 6.69 -16.16 55.48
N GLU A 16 7.72 -16.21 56.31
CA GLU A 16 9.06 -16.75 56.06
C GLU A 16 9.20 -18.26 56.31
N SER A 17 10.15 -18.86 55.57
CA SER A 17 11.05 -19.97 55.92
C SER A 17 10.48 -21.35 56.34
N SER A 18 10.89 -22.40 55.61
CA SER A 18 11.61 -23.56 56.19
C SER A 18 12.01 -24.58 55.11
N LYS A 19 13.12 -25.27 55.39
CA LYS A 19 13.88 -26.22 54.57
C LYS A 19 13.16 -27.57 54.43
N GLU A 20 13.28 -28.25 53.29
CA GLU A 20 14.04 -29.51 53.13
C GLU A 20 13.71 -30.32 51.84
N LYS A 21 14.79 -30.79 51.21
CA LYS A 21 15.02 -32.08 50.52
C LYS A 21 14.29 -32.42 49.21
N ALA A 22 15.06 -32.34 48.13
CA ALA A 22 14.95 -33.23 46.97
C ALA A 22 15.78 -34.52 47.18
N PRO A 23 15.45 -35.66 46.54
CA PRO A 23 16.39 -36.72 46.27
C PRO A 23 16.91 -36.65 44.82
N ALA A 24 18.19 -36.96 44.67
CA ALA A 24 18.97 -36.94 43.44
C ALA A 24 18.99 -38.29 42.69
N ALA A 25 19.46 -38.20 41.44
CA ALA A 25 19.63 -39.21 40.40
C ALA A 25 20.65 -40.34 40.70
N PRO A 26 20.92 -41.22 39.71
CA PRO A 26 22.27 -41.74 39.47
C PRO A 26 22.74 -41.39 38.04
N ASN A 27 23.85 -40.66 37.89
CA ASN A 27 25.26 -41.14 37.88
C ASN A 27 25.67 -41.69 36.50
N SER A 28 26.84 -41.42 35.91
CA SER A 28 28.12 -40.79 36.33
C SER A 28 29.10 -40.99 35.14
N VAL A 29 30.17 -40.22 34.87
CA VAL A 29 31.54 -40.23 35.46
C VAL A 29 32.36 -39.34 34.46
N VAL A 30 32.88 -38.15 34.82
CA VAL A 30 34.23 -37.82 35.39
C VAL A 30 35.39 -37.99 34.38
N GLU A 31 36.50 -37.24 34.32
CA GLU A 31 37.01 -35.88 34.67
C GLU A 31 38.50 -35.88 34.22
N ASN A 32 39.12 -34.71 33.97
CA ASN A 32 40.39 -34.25 34.58
C ASN A 32 40.92 -33.00 33.84
N VAL A 33 40.80 -31.77 34.38
CA VAL A 33 41.55 -31.08 35.46
C VAL A 33 42.78 -30.32 34.96
N SER A 34 42.76 -28.99 35.15
CA SER A 34 43.92 -28.10 35.35
C SER A 34 43.45 -26.77 36.00
N PRO A 35 44.34 -26.00 36.67
CA PRO A 35 44.04 -25.39 37.98
C PRO A 35 43.60 -23.92 37.98
N ARG A 36 42.92 -23.54 39.08
CA ARG A 36 42.47 -22.17 39.41
C ARG A 36 43.63 -21.20 39.62
N HIS A 37 43.54 -20.00 39.02
CA HIS A 37 44.04 -18.75 39.60
C HIS A 37 43.32 -17.51 39.02
N GLY A 38 42.99 -16.56 39.90
CA GLY A 38 42.99 -15.12 39.63
C GLY A 38 41.78 -14.51 38.92
N TYR A 39 41.06 -13.66 39.66
CA TYR A 39 40.12 -12.66 39.12
C TYR A 39 40.78 -11.78 38.03
N SER A 40 40.14 -11.69 36.86
CA SER A 40 40.13 -10.49 36.00
C SER A 40 39.02 -10.63 34.95
N ASP A 41 38.16 -9.61 34.86
CA ASP A 41 37.08 -9.49 33.88
C ASP A 41 37.62 -9.52 32.43
N PRO A 42 36.95 -10.20 31.48
CA PRO A 42 37.13 -9.91 30.06
C PRO A 42 36.07 -8.91 29.58
N SER A 43 36.55 -7.77 29.11
CA SER A 43 35.80 -6.76 28.36
C SER A 43 35.02 -7.37 27.17
N PRO A 44 33.76 -6.97 26.92
CA PRO A 44 32.98 -7.48 25.79
C PRO A 44 33.20 -6.59 24.56
N THR A 45 34.31 -6.73 23.84
CA THR A 45 34.55 -5.88 22.64
C THR A 45 35.11 -6.60 21.41
N ALA A 46 35.25 -7.93 21.41
CA ALA A 46 35.85 -8.66 20.28
C ALA A 46 34.88 -9.45 19.40
N SER A 47 33.73 -9.95 19.90
CA SER A 47 32.87 -10.83 19.09
C SER A 47 31.90 -10.10 18.14
N SER A 48 31.52 -8.86 18.45
CA SER A 48 30.64 -8.06 17.58
C SER A 48 31.36 -7.52 16.33
N ARG A 49 32.68 -7.30 16.40
CA ARG A 49 33.48 -6.86 15.23
C ARG A 49 33.76 -7.99 14.24
N GLN A 50 33.82 -9.24 14.70
CA GLN A 50 34.03 -10.38 13.81
C GLN A 50 32.77 -10.72 13.00
N SER A 51 31.57 -10.58 13.57
CA SER A 51 30.30 -10.83 12.85
C SER A 51 30.01 -9.77 11.78
N LEU A 52 30.32 -8.50 12.03
CA LEU A 52 30.21 -7.41 11.05
C LEU A 52 31.17 -7.61 9.87
N SER A 53 32.43 -7.98 10.14
CA SER A 53 33.42 -8.23 9.09
C SER A 53 33.14 -9.49 8.25
N SER A 54 32.53 -10.53 8.84
CA SER A 54 32.18 -11.74 8.10
C SER A 54 30.97 -11.53 7.18
N ASN A 55 29.99 -10.73 7.59
CA ASN A 55 28.82 -10.42 6.78
C ASN A 55 29.21 -9.62 5.52
N ASN A 56 30.07 -8.59 5.66
CA ASN A 56 30.53 -7.80 4.53
C ASN A 56 31.28 -8.62 3.48
N ARG A 57 32.03 -9.66 3.89
CA ARG A 57 32.73 -10.55 2.94
C ARG A 57 31.78 -11.46 2.16
N LEU A 58 30.73 -11.96 2.82
CA LEU A 58 29.73 -12.80 2.15
C LEU A 58 28.87 -11.99 1.18
N ASP A 59 28.53 -10.76 1.55
CA ASP A 59 27.80 -9.84 0.68
C ASP A 59 28.66 -9.42 -0.52
N ASP A 60 29.94 -9.14 -0.33
CA ASP A 60 30.88 -8.86 -1.44
C ASP A 60 30.95 -10.01 -2.45
N ILE A 61 31.03 -11.25 -1.97
CA ILE A 61 31.01 -12.44 -2.82
C ILE A 61 29.67 -12.54 -3.55
N ARG A 62 28.56 -12.28 -2.87
CA ARG A 62 27.21 -12.32 -3.46
C ARG A 62 27.09 -11.36 -4.65
N HIS A 63 27.44 -10.09 -4.46
CA HIS A 63 27.36 -9.08 -5.52
C HIS A 63 28.27 -9.43 -6.71
N GLN A 64 29.48 -9.95 -6.46
CA GLN A 64 30.37 -10.40 -7.53
C GLN A 64 29.83 -11.59 -8.32
N VAL A 65 29.24 -12.58 -7.63
CA VAL A 65 28.63 -13.76 -8.27
C VAL A 65 27.45 -13.33 -9.15
N ILE A 66 26.57 -12.47 -8.63
CA ILE A 66 25.43 -11.94 -9.39
C ILE A 66 25.90 -11.17 -10.63
N LEU A 67 26.87 -10.27 -10.47
CA LEU A 67 27.43 -9.50 -11.58
C LEU A 67 28.01 -10.41 -12.67
N ASN A 68 28.79 -11.42 -12.30
CA ASN A 68 29.36 -12.37 -13.25
C ASN A 68 28.27 -13.20 -13.93
N TYR A 69 27.22 -13.60 -13.21
CA TYR A 69 26.08 -14.32 -13.76
C TYR A 69 25.31 -13.48 -14.78
N LEU A 70 24.95 -12.24 -14.44
CA LEU A 70 24.26 -11.31 -15.35
C LEU A 70 25.09 -11.01 -16.59
N TRP A 71 26.40 -10.80 -16.43
CA TRP A 71 27.33 -10.60 -17.55
C TRP A 71 27.41 -11.83 -18.48
N GLN A 72 27.46 -13.04 -17.91
CA GLN A 72 27.43 -14.28 -18.71
C GLN A 72 26.12 -14.41 -19.50
N LYS A 73 24.98 -14.07 -18.88
CA LYS A 73 23.67 -14.09 -19.54
C LYS A 73 23.57 -13.07 -20.67
N GLN A 74 23.98 -11.83 -20.43
CA GLN A 74 24.02 -10.75 -21.41
C GLN A 74 24.86 -11.15 -22.64
N ARG A 75 26.03 -11.76 -22.42
CA ARG A 75 26.86 -12.30 -23.51
C ARG A 75 26.25 -13.51 -24.20
N GLY A 76 25.59 -14.39 -23.45
CA GLY A 76 24.95 -15.59 -24.00
C GLY A 76 23.81 -15.28 -24.98
N LEU A 77 23.10 -14.17 -24.77
CA LEU A 77 22.05 -13.66 -25.67
C LEU A 77 22.57 -12.69 -26.74
N MET A 78 23.88 -12.45 -26.81
CA MET A 78 24.48 -11.52 -27.77
C MET A 78 23.93 -10.08 -27.65
N TRP A 79 23.57 -9.65 -26.44
CA TRP A 79 23.13 -8.28 -26.15
C TRP A 79 24.28 -7.25 -26.07
N ILE A 80 25.49 -7.68 -26.43
CA ILE A 80 26.69 -6.86 -26.50
C ILE A 80 27.22 -6.94 -27.93
N MET A 81 27.28 -5.80 -28.60
CA MET A 81 27.82 -5.66 -29.95
C MET A 81 29.12 -4.86 -29.93
N ASP A 82 29.24 -3.89 -29.03
CA ASP A 82 30.45 -3.08 -28.85
C ASP A 82 31.26 -3.53 -27.63
N ASN A 83 32.44 -4.07 -27.89
CA ASN A 83 33.39 -4.48 -26.85
C ASN A 83 34.30 -3.33 -26.37
N SER A 84 34.04 -2.08 -26.77
CA SER A 84 34.77 -0.90 -26.27
C SER A 84 34.66 -0.73 -24.75
N GLY A 85 33.56 -1.24 -24.18
CA GLY A 85 33.26 -1.15 -22.75
C GLY A 85 32.90 0.26 -22.27
N GLN A 86 32.56 1.18 -23.18
CA GLN A 86 32.18 2.55 -22.83
C GLN A 86 30.68 2.71 -22.57
N HIS A 87 29.82 1.93 -23.22
CA HIS A 87 28.35 2.07 -23.10
C HIS A 87 27.65 0.76 -22.77
N GLU A 88 28.28 -0.38 -23.09
CA GLU A 88 27.67 -1.70 -22.99
C GLU A 88 28.17 -2.48 -21.76
N GLY A 89 27.24 -2.95 -20.93
CA GLY A 89 27.53 -3.88 -19.85
C GLY A 89 26.52 -3.91 -18.71
N VAL A 90 26.97 -4.45 -17.57
CA VAL A 90 26.16 -4.66 -16.37
C VAL A 90 26.85 -3.97 -15.18
N MET A 91 26.02 -3.37 -14.34
CA MET A 91 26.42 -2.77 -13.07
C MET A 91 25.57 -3.33 -11.93
N VAL A 92 26.20 -3.61 -10.80
CA VAL A 92 25.56 -4.01 -9.56
C VAL A 92 26.14 -3.14 -8.44
N ARG A 93 25.27 -2.46 -7.71
CA ARG A 93 25.63 -1.64 -6.56
C ARG A 93 26.09 -2.56 -5.43
N LYS A 94 27.25 -2.26 -4.87
CA LYS A 94 27.76 -2.92 -3.66
C LYS A 94 27.36 -2.10 -2.42
N ASP A 95 27.62 -0.80 -2.48
CA ASP A 95 27.27 0.20 -1.47
C ASP A 95 26.78 1.48 -2.18
N ARG A 96 26.18 2.45 -1.46
CA ARG A 96 25.71 3.73 -2.06
C ARG A 96 26.81 4.47 -2.84
N THR A 97 28.08 4.24 -2.49
CA THR A 97 29.25 4.89 -3.11
C THR A 97 29.99 4.01 -4.11
N GLU A 98 29.78 2.69 -4.09
CA GLU A 98 30.56 1.71 -4.85
C GLU A 98 29.67 0.82 -5.73
N TYR A 99 30.01 0.77 -7.02
CA TYR A 99 29.35 -0.10 -8.01
C TYR A 99 30.37 -1.06 -8.61
N LEU A 100 30.01 -2.34 -8.65
CA LEU A 100 30.74 -3.36 -9.38
C LEU A 100 30.26 -3.38 -10.83
N CYS A 101 31.19 -3.36 -11.78
CA CYS A 101 30.88 -3.19 -13.20
C CYS A 101 31.56 -4.26 -14.05
N ARG A 102 30.87 -4.73 -15.09
CA ARG A 102 31.45 -5.53 -16.17
C ARG A 102 30.99 -4.95 -17.52
N PRO A 103 31.91 -4.49 -18.38
CA PRO A 103 33.36 -4.42 -18.19
C PRO A 103 33.79 -3.34 -17.16
N PRO A 104 34.99 -3.41 -16.57
CA PRO A 104 35.42 -2.46 -15.54
C PRO A 104 35.46 -0.99 -15.99
N ALA A 105 35.71 -0.75 -17.28
CA ALA A 105 35.73 0.60 -17.88
C ALA A 105 34.38 1.33 -17.77
N LEU A 106 33.29 0.59 -17.58
CA LEU A 106 31.93 1.12 -17.46
C LEU A 106 31.76 1.98 -16.20
N ALA A 107 32.55 1.76 -15.15
CA ALA A 107 32.46 2.53 -13.90
C ALA A 107 32.72 4.04 -14.06
N SER A 108 33.54 4.41 -15.05
CA SER A 108 33.87 5.80 -15.42
C SER A 108 33.08 6.34 -16.61
N SER A 109 32.20 5.53 -17.19
CA SER A 109 31.39 5.93 -18.34
C SER A 109 30.25 6.89 -17.99
N THR A 110 29.63 7.49 -19.00
CA THR A 110 28.38 8.26 -18.84
C THR A 110 27.28 7.42 -18.20
N PHE A 111 27.12 6.16 -18.63
CA PHE A 111 26.20 5.21 -18.04
C PHE A 111 26.51 4.96 -16.56
N GLY A 112 27.78 4.72 -16.21
CA GLY A 112 28.19 4.49 -14.83
C GLY A 112 27.95 5.69 -13.90
N ARG A 113 28.12 6.90 -14.41
CA ARG A 113 27.76 8.13 -13.70
C ARG A 113 26.25 8.26 -13.52
N ALA A 114 25.46 7.96 -14.57
CA ALA A 114 24.01 8.04 -14.50
C ALA A 114 23.43 7.06 -13.48
N MET A 115 23.90 5.81 -13.45
CA MET A 115 23.44 4.80 -12.49
C MET A 115 23.74 5.19 -11.03
N LYS A 116 24.89 5.83 -10.78
CA LYS A 116 25.24 6.37 -9.45
C LYS A 116 24.29 7.49 -9.02
N ILE A 117 23.92 8.40 -9.94
CA ILE A 117 22.99 9.49 -9.63
C ILE A 117 21.57 8.94 -9.38
N MET A 118 21.12 7.99 -10.19
CA MET A 118 19.80 7.34 -10.01
C MET A 118 19.74 6.43 -8.78
N ASN A 119 20.89 6.06 -8.21
CA ASN A 119 21.05 5.17 -7.07
C ASN A 119 20.29 3.82 -7.23
N VAL A 120 20.46 3.18 -8.39
CA VAL A 120 19.81 1.89 -8.68
C VAL A 120 20.63 0.70 -8.18
N SER A 121 19.98 -0.39 -7.78
CA SER A 121 20.66 -1.56 -7.23
C SER A 121 21.40 -2.37 -8.30
N ALA A 122 20.78 -2.60 -9.45
CA ALA A 122 21.42 -3.21 -10.59
C ALA A 122 20.89 -2.64 -11.90
N ALA A 123 21.74 -2.58 -12.92
CA ALA A 123 21.36 -2.14 -14.25
C ALA A 123 22.17 -2.85 -15.33
N MET A 124 21.56 -3.01 -16.50
CA MET A 124 22.21 -3.56 -17.69
C MET A 124 21.78 -2.80 -18.93
N THR A 125 22.69 -2.73 -19.90
CA THR A 125 22.39 -2.22 -21.23
C THR A 125 22.23 -3.36 -22.22
N ILE A 126 21.34 -3.19 -23.19
CA ILE A 126 20.93 -4.24 -24.12
C ILE A 126 21.05 -3.67 -25.52
N ASN A 127 22.04 -4.14 -26.26
CA ASN A 127 22.18 -3.90 -27.68
C ASN A 127 21.69 -5.12 -28.46
N SER A 128 20.42 -5.10 -28.86
CA SER A 128 19.79 -6.19 -29.59
C SER A 128 19.38 -5.76 -31.00
N THR A 129 19.44 -6.70 -31.94
CA THR A 129 18.97 -6.52 -33.32
C THR A 129 17.47 -6.19 -33.42
N VAL A 130 16.72 -6.38 -32.34
CA VAL A 130 15.30 -5.99 -32.24
C VAL A 130 15.14 -4.49 -31.91
N VAL A 131 16.03 -3.95 -31.08
CA VAL A 131 15.93 -2.58 -30.54
C VAL A 131 16.36 -1.54 -31.57
N GLN A 132 17.45 -1.80 -32.30
CA GLN A 132 18.02 -0.84 -33.26
C GLN A 132 17.05 -0.43 -34.39
N PRO A 133 16.32 -1.34 -35.06
CA PRO A 133 15.41 -0.98 -36.14
C PRO A 133 14.23 -0.12 -35.67
N PHE A 134 13.79 -0.29 -34.42
CA PHE A 134 12.68 0.48 -33.87
C PHE A 134 13.08 1.95 -33.70
N LEU A 135 14.20 2.21 -33.02
CA LEU A 135 14.68 3.57 -32.75
C LEU A 135 15.06 4.32 -34.03
N THR A 136 15.54 3.60 -35.05
CA THR A 136 15.88 4.20 -36.36
C THR A 136 14.64 4.62 -37.14
N ARG A 137 13.50 3.93 -36.98
CA ARG A 137 12.27 4.17 -37.77
C ARG A 137 11.42 5.32 -37.23
N SER A 138 11.53 5.63 -35.95
CA SER A 138 10.71 6.64 -35.28
C SER A 138 11.58 7.58 -34.43
N PRO A 139 12.38 8.47 -35.07
CA PRO A 139 13.32 9.34 -34.37
C PRO A 139 12.64 10.38 -33.45
N ASP A 140 11.38 10.73 -33.75
CA ASP A 140 10.60 11.71 -32.97
C ASP A 140 9.71 11.06 -31.89
N ALA A 141 9.77 9.74 -31.73
CA ALA A 141 8.97 9.05 -30.71
C ALA A 141 9.51 9.36 -29.30
N LEU A 142 8.60 9.67 -28.37
CA LEU A 142 8.91 9.91 -26.96
C LEU A 142 8.84 8.63 -26.11
N ASP A 143 8.14 7.62 -26.61
CA ASP A 143 7.93 6.34 -25.94
C ASP A 143 7.84 5.17 -26.95
N VAL A 144 8.11 3.97 -26.45
CA VAL A 144 7.99 2.69 -27.16
C VAL A 144 6.77 1.95 -26.62
N PRO A 145 5.75 1.66 -27.44
CA PRO A 145 4.62 0.85 -27.01
C PRO A 145 5.03 -0.62 -26.89
N LEU A 146 4.73 -1.21 -25.73
CA LEU A 146 4.81 -2.63 -25.46
C LEU A 146 3.39 -3.26 -25.54
N THR A 147 3.32 -4.57 -25.29
CA THR A 147 2.06 -5.30 -25.20
C THR A 147 1.15 -4.74 -24.09
N ASN A 148 -0.17 -4.87 -24.25
CA ASN A 148 -1.19 -4.44 -23.28
C ASN A 148 -1.25 -2.93 -22.99
N GLY A 149 -0.79 -2.08 -23.91
CA GLY A 149 -0.89 -0.63 -23.80
C GLY A 149 0.16 0.03 -22.89
N LEU A 150 1.12 -0.75 -22.38
CA LEU A 150 2.27 -0.25 -21.64
C LEU A 150 3.23 0.49 -22.57
N ARG A 151 3.92 1.51 -22.06
CA ARG A 151 4.84 2.35 -22.83
C ARG A 151 6.12 2.63 -22.05
N VAL A 152 7.26 2.40 -22.69
CA VAL A 152 8.59 2.66 -22.10
C VAL A 152 9.14 3.96 -22.68
N GLN A 153 9.73 4.80 -21.83
CA GLN A 153 10.29 6.09 -22.26
C GLN A 153 11.46 5.95 -23.23
N ILE A 154 11.58 6.93 -24.14
CA ILE A 154 12.76 7.14 -24.99
C ILE A 154 13.48 8.40 -24.50
N LEU A 155 14.79 8.29 -24.29
CA LEU A 155 15.67 9.39 -23.93
C LEU A 155 16.61 9.71 -25.10
N PRO A 156 16.95 10.98 -25.34
CA PRO A 156 17.86 11.35 -26.43
C PRO A 156 19.25 10.74 -26.27
N THR A 157 19.81 10.82 -25.06
CA THR A 157 21.19 10.40 -24.77
C THR A 157 21.31 9.71 -23.41
N LEU A 158 22.43 9.00 -23.20
CA LEU A 158 22.78 8.44 -21.88
C LEU A 158 22.95 9.50 -20.78
N GLU A 159 23.14 10.78 -21.12
CA GLU A 159 23.26 11.87 -20.13
C GLU A 159 21.91 12.26 -19.54
N ASP A 160 20.81 11.92 -20.22
CA ASP A 160 19.44 12.21 -19.77
C ASP A 160 18.88 11.13 -18.83
N LEU A 161 19.58 9.99 -18.67
CA LEU A 161 19.18 8.89 -17.77
C LEU A 161 18.86 9.33 -16.33
N PRO A 162 19.61 10.25 -15.68
CA PRO A 162 19.25 10.75 -14.36
C PRO A 162 17.87 11.39 -14.26
N ARG A 163 17.31 11.84 -15.39
CA ARG A 163 15.97 12.45 -15.49
C ARG A 163 14.89 11.44 -15.90
N ALA A 164 15.26 10.16 -16.07
CA ALA A 164 14.34 9.11 -16.46
C ALA A 164 13.30 8.87 -15.38
N ARG A 165 12.09 8.48 -15.80
CA ARG A 165 11.06 7.95 -14.90
C ARG A 165 11.53 6.63 -14.32
N ARG A 166 11.97 6.64 -13.06
CA ARG A 166 12.61 5.50 -12.41
C ARG A 166 11.67 4.29 -12.28
N ALA A 167 10.36 4.50 -12.11
CA ALA A 167 9.42 3.40 -11.92
C ALA A 167 9.06 2.67 -13.24
N HIS A 168 9.47 3.17 -14.41
CA HIS A 168 9.40 2.40 -15.66
C HIS A 168 10.38 1.21 -15.67
N TYR A 169 11.42 1.23 -14.83
CA TYR A 169 12.51 0.23 -14.79
C TYR A 169 13.27 0.03 -16.11
N ALA A 170 12.98 0.84 -17.13
CA ALA A 170 13.63 0.79 -18.42
C ALA A 170 13.55 2.14 -19.14
N ALA A 171 14.52 2.38 -20.02
CA ALA A 171 14.56 3.50 -20.95
C ALA A 171 15.28 3.09 -22.24
N PHE A 172 14.72 3.47 -23.38
CA PHE A 172 15.42 3.36 -24.66
C PHE A 172 16.24 4.62 -24.90
N ILE A 173 17.46 4.47 -25.40
CA ILE A 173 18.36 5.59 -25.68
C ILE A 173 18.51 5.75 -27.18
N ALA A 174 18.01 6.86 -27.72
CA ALA A 174 17.90 7.08 -29.16
C ALA A 174 19.27 7.15 -29.86
N ARG A 175 20.21 7.95 -29.31
CA ARG A 175 21.52 8.17 -29.95
C ARG A 175 22.38 6.91 -30.02
N GLU A 176 22.47 6.17 -28.93
CA GLU A 176 23.27 4.95 -28.84
C GLU A 176 22.51 3.70 -29.34
N ALA A 177 21.20 3.82 -29.60
CA ALA A 177 20.31 2.71 -29.98
C ALA A 177 20.33 1.54 -28.97
N LEU A 178 20.34 1.86 -27.67
CA LEU A 178 20.43 0.90 -26.57
C LEU A 178 19.14 0.87 -25.76
N LEU A 179 18.77 -0.29 -25.25
CA LEU A 179 17.80 -0.41 -24.16
C LEU A 179 18.54 -0.50 -22.83
N VAL A 180 18.23 0.39 -21.90
CA VAL A 180 18.75 0.39 -20.54
C VAL A 180 17.67 -0.14 -19.62
N VAL A 181 17.98 -1.15 -18.82
CA VAL A 181 17.05 -1.76 -17.84
C VAL A 181 17.71 -1.74 -16.47
N TRP A 182 16.93 -1.40 -15.44
CA TRP A 182 17.38 -1.44 -14.04
C TRP A 182 16.39 -2.18 -13.14
N GLU A 183 16.86 -2.56 -11.97
CA GLU A 183 16.10 -3.24 -10.92
C GLU A 183 16.67 -2.86 -9.54
N ASP A 184 15.82 -2.90 -8.52
CA ASP A 184 16.15 -2.87 -7.11
C ASP A 184 16.61 -4.25 -6.59
N ASP A 185 16.05 -5.36 -7.10
CA ASP A 185 16.53 -6.73 -6.89
C ASP A 185 17.37 -7.20 -8.09
N PRO A 186 18.71 -7.31 -7.94
CA PRO A 186 19.60 -7.75 -9.01
C PRO A 186 19.27 -9.12 -9.62
N THR A 187 18.55 -9.99 -8.90
CA THR A 187 18.19 -11.32 -9.38
C THR A 187 17.10 -11.29 -10.45
N LEU A 188 16.23 -10.28 -10.41
CA LEU A 188 15.09 -10.11 -11.34
C LEU A 188 15.45 -9.32 -12.61
N LEU A 189 16.62 -8.67 -12.62
CA LEU A 189 17.04 -7.76 -13.70
C LEU A 189 17.03 -8.44 -15.09
N PHE A 190 17.54 -9.67 -15.16
CA PHE A 190 17.59 -10.42 -16.42
C PHE A 190 16.19 -10.79 -16.94
N ASP A 191 15.32 -11.23 -16.04
CA ASP A 191 13.95 -11.64 -16.42
C ASP A 191 13.16 -10.43 -16.92
N ARG A 192 13.33 -9.26 -16.27
CA ARG A 192 12.74 -8.00 -16.73
C ARG A 192 13.25 -7.57 -18.10
N ALA A 193 14.57 -7.61 -18.29
CA ALA A 193 15.20 -7.29 -19.58
C ALA A 193 14.64 -8.15 -20.71
N LYS A 194 14.54 -9.45 -20.47
CA LYS A 194 13.99 -10.40 -21.43
C LYS A 194 12.51 -10.15 -21.70
N ALA A 195 11.70 -9.88 -20.66
CA ALA A 195 10.28 -9.60 -20.83
C ALA A 195 10.01 -8.36 -21.70
N ILE A 196 10.84 -7.32 -21.58
CA ILE A 196 10.74 -6.10 -22.40
C ILE A 196 11.13 -6.40 -23.86
N GLU A 197 12.20 -7.16 -24.09
CA GLU A 197 12.60 -7.59 -25.44
C GLU A 197 11.53 -8.46 -26.12
N ASP A 198 11.02 -9.47 -25.39
CA ASP A 198 9.95 -10.36 -25.87
C ASP A 198 8.66 -9.56 -26.15
N GLY A 199 8.31 -8.60 -25.29
CA GLY A 199 7.17 -7.70 -25.49
C GLY A 199 7.32 -6.81 -26.72
N LEU A 200 8.51 -6.27 -26.97
CA LEU A 200 8.81 -5.49 -28.16
C LEU A 200 8.68 -6.33 -29.44
N LEU A 201 9.20 -7.56 -29.42
CA LEU A 201 9.06 -8.52 -30.52
C LEU A 201 7.59 -8.81 -30.82
N GLN A 202 6.78 -9.09 -29.79
CA GLN A 202 5.36 -9.33 -29.93
C GLN A 202 4.61 -8.12 -30.50
N THR A 203 4.91 -6.90 -30.03
CA THR A 203 4.30 -5.69 -30.59
C THR A 203 4.58 -5.55 -32.09
N ILE A 204 5.84 -5.78 -32.52
CA ILE A 204 6.20 -5.72 -33.94
C ILE A 204 5.48 -6.81 -34.73
N TRP A 205 5.43 -8.03 -34.21
CA TRP A 205 4.77 -9.15 -34.89
C TRP A 205 3.27 -8.90 -35.03
N ASN A 206 2.61 -8.46 -33.96
CA ASN A 206 1.18 -8.15 -33.95
C ASN A 206 0.84 -6.93 -34.80
N ALA A 207 1.71 -5.92 -34.87
CA ALA A 207 1.54 -4.79 -35.80
C ALA A 207 1.51 -5.25 -37.27
N THR A 208 2.21 -6.36 -37.58
CA THR A 208 2.22 -6.95 -38.93
C THR A 208 0.96 -7.77 -39.22
N GLU A 209 0.31 -8.32 -38.18
CA GLU A 209 -0.95 -9.08 -38.30
C GLU A 209 -2.21 -8.19 -38.22
N HIS A 210 -2.13 -7.04 -37.55
CA HIS A 210 -3.22 -6.08 -37.41
C HIS A 210 -3.57 -5.32 -38.70
N GLU A 211 -2.76 -5.41 -39.77
CA GLU A 211 -3.22 -5.02 -41.12
C GLU A 211 -4.31 -5.95 -41.69
N LYS A 212 -4.61 -7.09 -41.04
CA LYS A 212 -5.63 -8.05 -41.54
C LYS A 212 -6.73 -8.41 -40.55
N THR A 213 -6.64 -8.06 -39.28
CA THR A 213 -7.72 -8.36 -38.32
C THR A 213 -7.76 -7.33 -37.19
N GLU A 214 -8.71 -6.40 -37.26
CA GLU A 214 -9.13 -5.60 -36.11
C GLU A 214 -9.87 -6.53 -35.14
N THR A 215 -9.18 -6.97 -34.10
CA THR A 215 -9.82 -7.44 -32.87
C THR A 215 -8.82 -7.16 -31.74
N GLN A 216 -8.90 -5.95 -31.19
CA GLN A 216 -8.15 -5.58 -30.00
C GLN A 216 -8.53 -6.52 -28.85
N PRO A 217 -7.58 -7.08 -28.09
CA PRO A 217 -7.90 -7.81 -26.88
C PRO A 217 -8.28 -6.81 -25.78
N ARG A 218 -9.54 -6.86 -25.35
CA ARG A 218 -10.04 -6.42 -24.04
C ARG A 218 -9.92 -4.94 -23.66
N ALA A 219 -9.89 -4.01 -24.61
CA ALA A 219 -10.37 -2.65 -24.33
C ALA A 219 -11.91 -2.69 -24.37
N GLN A 220 -12.58 -2.56 -23.23
CA GLN A 220 -14.00 -2.23 -23.25
C GLN A 220 -14.11 -0.88 -23.95
N VAL A 221 -14.60 -0.89 -25.18
CA VAL A 221 -14.80 0.30 -26.00
C VAL A 221 -15.67 1.25 -25.20
N ARG A 222 -15.13 2.45 -24.96
CA ARG A 222 -15.87 3.57 -24.35
C ARG A 222 -17.02 3.86 -25.32
N GLU A 223 -18.25 3.51 -24.97
CA GLU A 223 -19.40 3.93 -25.77
C GLU A 223 -19.42 5.46 -25.68
N LEU A 224 -19.13 6.10 -26.81
CA LEU A 224 -19.21 7.55 -26.94
C LEU A 224 -20.62 7.86 -27.43
N ASP A 225 -21.26 8.82 -26.79
CA ASP A 225 -22.53 9.35 -27.27
C ASP A 225 -22.32 10.00 -28.64
N GLU A 226 -23.04 9.52 -29.65
CA GLU A 226 -22.92 9.95 -31.04
C GLU A 226 -23.28 11.44 -31.22
N GLU A 227 -24.05 12.04 -30.31
CA GLU A 227 -24.48 13.44 -30.37
C GLU A 227 -23.53 14.39 -29.62
N SER A 228 -23.02 14.00 -28.45
CA SER A 228 -22.15 14.86 -27.63
C SER A 228 -20.65 14.58 -27.75
N GLY A 229 -20.26 13.41 -28.28
CA GLY A 229 -18.87 12.95 -28.32
C GLY A 229 -18.27 12.67 -26.93
N GLN A 230 -19.07 12.71 -25.86
CA GLN A 230 -18.67 12.39 -24.49
C GLN A 230 -18.89 10.89 -24.22
N SER A 231 -18.18 10.34 -23.23
CA SER A 231 -18.40 8.96 -22.84
C SER A 231 -19.73 8.77 -22.13
N ILE A 232 -20.49 7.76 -22.55
CA ILE A 232 -21.71 7.34 -21.87
C ILE A 232 -21.32 6.92 -20.45
N VAL A 233 -21.78 7.70 -19.47
CA VAL A 233 -21.63 7.37 -18.06
C VAL A 233 -22.54 6.17 -17.78
N GLU A 234 -21.98 5.09 -17.24
CA GLU A 234 -22.76 3.91 -16.84
C GLU A 234 -23.79 4.34 -15.77
N GLU A 235 -25.07 4.34 -16.12
CA GLU A 235 -26.14 4.59 -15.15
C GLU A 235 -26.18 3.44 -14.13
N ARG A 236 -25.74 3.74 -12.91
CA ARG A 236 -25.66 2.78 -11.80
C ARG A 236 -26.92 2.85 -10.93
N PRO A 237 -27.79 1.82 -10.96
CA PRO A 237 -29.05 1.85 -10.23
C PRO A 237 -28.87 1.79 -8.72
N ILE A 238 -29.84 2.33 -7.98
CA ILE A 238 -29.96 2.15 -6.53
C ILE A 238 -30.76 0.87 -6.28
N MET A 239 -30.20 -0.02 -5.46
CA MET A 239 -30.88 -1.24 -5.02
C MET A 239 -31.63 -0.98 -3.71
N TYR A 240 -32.84 -1.54 -3.58
CA TYR A 240 -33.67 -1.39 -2.37
C TYR A 240 -33.84 -2.69 -1.58
N LEU A 241 -33.16 -3.77 -1.99
CA LEU A 241 -33.31 -5.07 -1.33
C LEU A 241 -32.82 -4.99 0.13
N ASN A 242 -31.76 -4.23 0.41
CA ASN A 242 -31.30 -4.02 1.77
C ASN A 242 -32.35 -3.31 2.64
N THR A 243 -33.03 -2.28 2.11
CA THR A 243 -34.14 -1.61 2.82
C THR A 243 -35.29 -2.58 3.12
N PHE A 244 -35.61 -3.47 2.19
CA PHE A 244 -36.58 -4.53 2.41
C PHE A 244 -36.13 -5.50 3.52
N MET A 245 -34.88 -5.96 3.49
CA MET A 245 -34.31 -6.85 4.51
C MET A 245 -34.34 -6.21 5.91
N VAL A 246 -33.95 -4.95 6.03
CA VAL A 246 -33.98 -4.21 7.30
C VAL A 246 -35.43 -4.08 7.79
N SER A 247 -36.37 -3.80 6.89
CA SER A 247 -37.80 -3.69 7.23
C SER A 247 -38.35 -5.03 7.76
N CYS A 248 -38.05 -6.15 7.11
CA CYS A 248 -38.40 -7.49 7.59
C CYS A 248 -37.76 -7.80 8.95
N SER A 249 -36.53 -7.33 9.19
CA SER A 249 -35.80 -7.53 10.45
C SER A 249 -36.44 -6.76 11.61
N ILE A 250 -36.92 -5.54 11.35
CA ILE A 250 -37.69 -4.74 12.30
C ILE A 250 -39.05 -5.40 12.58
N CYS A 251 -39.74 -5.92 11.55
CA CYS A 251 -40.98 -6.67 11.74
C CYS A 251 -40.76 -7.92 12.61
N LEU A 252 -39.72 -8.70 12.34
CA LEU A 252 -39.35 -9.86 13.13
C LEU A 252 -39.05 -9.49 14.58
N LEU A 253 -38.30 -8.41 14.80
CA LEU A 253 -38.01 -7.87 16.12
C LEU A 253 -39.31 -7.50 16.87
N ALA A 254 -40.21 -6.78 16.21
CA ALA A 254 -41.50 -6.40 16.77
C ALA A 254 -42.35 -7.63 17.15
N CYS A 255 -42.35 -8.68 16.33
CA CYS A 255 -43.01 -9.94 16.64
C CYS A 255 -42.41 -10.63 17.88
N ILE A 256 -41.08 -10.75 17.95
CA ILE A 256 -40.40 -11.39 19.09
C ILE A 256 -40.68 -10.62 20.38
N MET A 257 -40.57 -9.28 20.34
CA MET A 257 -40.87 -8.43 21.50
C MET A 257 -42.34 -8.51 21.90
N GLY A 258 -43.26 -8.50 20.93
CA GLY A 258 -44.70 -8.64 21.16
C GLY A 258 -45.06 -9.96 21.85
N LEU A 259 -44.43 -11.08 21.43
CA LEU A 259 -44.60 -12.37 22.09
C LEU A 259 -44.06 -12.35 23.53
N GLY A 260 -42.91 -11.71 23.77
CA GLY A 260 -42.36 -11.51 25.11
C GLY A 260 -43.31 -10.72 26.01
N TYR A 261 -43.91 -9.63 25.49
CA TYR A 261 -44.88 -8.84 26.24
C TYR A 261 -46.18 -9.58 26.50
N ALA A 262 -46.66 -10.38 25.55
CA ALA A 262 -47.82 -11.23 25.75
C ALA A 262 -47.59 -12.21 26.91
N GLN A 263 -46.42 -12.84 26.97
CA GLN A 263 -46.06 -13.75 28.06
C GLN A 263 -45.98 -13.03 29.40
N LEU A 264 -45.41 -11.82 29.42
CA LEU A 264 -45.32 -10.99 30.62
C LEU A 264 -46.72 -10.57 31.12
N ALA A 265 -47.64 -10.24 30.21
CA ALA A 265 -49.02 -9.94 30.55
C ALA A 265 -49.74 -11.15 31.18
N ILE A 266 -49.53 -12.36 30.64
CA ILE A 266 -50.07 -13.60 31.21
C ILE A 266 -49.51 -13.82 32.63
N GLU A 267 -48.22 -13.61 32.84
CA GLU A 267 -47.59 -13.76 34.16
C GLU A 267 -48.17 -12.81 35.20
N VAL A 268 -48.37 -11.53 34.84
CA VAL A 268 -48.98 -10.54 35.73
C VAL A 268 -50.41 -10.94 36.11
N VAL A 269 -51.22 -11.40 35.13
CA VAL A 269 -52.61 -11.82 35.37
C VAL A 269 -52.69 -13.07 36.24
N VAL A 270 -51.81 -14.05 36.02
CA VAL A 270 -51.87 -15.35 36.71
C VAL A 270 -51.23 -15.30 38.10
N LEU A 271 -50.06 -14.66 38.24
CA LEU A 271 -49.28 -14.65 39.47
C LEU A 271 -49.52 -13.40 40.34
N ASN A 272 -50.23 -12.37 39.83
CA ASN A 272 -50.40 -11.07 40.47
C ASN A 272 -49.06 -10.37 40.84
N HIS A 273 -47.98 -10.74 40.16
CA HIS A 273 -46.65 -10.18 40.37
C HIS A 273 -46.41 -8.97 39.47
N TRP A 274 -46.79 -7.79 39.96
CA TRP A 274 -46.62 -6.52 39.23
C TRP A 274 -45.16 -6.10 39.02
N ILE A 275 -44.23 -6.69 39.78
CA ILE A 275 -42.78 -6.43 39.66
C ILE A 275 -42.26 -6.84 38.27
N SER A 276 -42.86 -7.84 37.61
CA SER A 276 -42.43 -8.28 36.28
C SER A 276 -42.54 -7.17 35.22
N LEU A 277 -43.40 -6.15 35.41
CA LEU A 277 -43.50 -5.00 34.50
C LEU A 277 -42.23 -4.14 34.43
N PHE A 278 -41.32 -4.22 35.42
CA PHE A 278 -40.05 -3.51 35.37
C PHE A 278 -39.16 -3.97 34.20
N TYR A 279 -39.35 -5.18 33.66
CA TYR A 279 -38.61 -5.65 32.49
C TYR A 279 -38.86 -4.81 31.23
N LEU A 280 -40.00 -4.12 31.13
CA LEU A 280 -40.31 -3.22 30.02
C LEU A 280 -39.38 -2.01 29.95
N ILE A 281 -38.77 -1.61 31.07
CA ILE A 281 -37.79 -0.51 31.08
C ILE A 281 -36.53 -0.90 30.28
N VAL A 282 -36.18 -2.19 30.28
CA VAL A 282 -34.98 -2.71 29.60
C VAL A 282 -35.23 -3.00 28.11
N THR A 283 -36.48 -2.87 27.65
CA THR A 283 -36.88 -3.06 26.23
C THR A 283 -35.97 -2.37 25.22
N PRO A 284 -35.60 -1.07 25.37
CA PRO A 284 -34.76 -0.40 24.36
C PRO A 284 -33.39 -1.06 24.23
N ILE A 285 -32.82 -1.47 25.36
CA ILE A 285 -31.52 -2.15 25.43
C ILE A 285 -31.63 -3.51 24.74
N TYR A 286 -32.63 -4.32 25.09
CA TYR A 286 -32.82 -5.63 24.45
C TYR A 286 -33.13 -5.51 22.95
N SER A 287 -33.90 -4.51 22.55
CA SER A 287 -34.23 -4.26 21.15
C SER A 287 -33.00 -3.92 20.33
N PHE A 288 -32.12 -3.07 20.86
CA PHE A 288 -30.87 -2.72 20.22
C PHE A 288 -29.95 -3.95 20.02
N PHE A 289 -29.75 -4.75 21.07
CA PHE A 289 -28.92 -5.97 20.96
C PHE A 289 -29.58 -7.03 20.05
N SER A 290 -30.91 -7.15 20.07
CA SER A 290 -31.63 -8.15 19.28
C SER A 290 -31.69 -7.79 17.79
N LEU A 291 -31.60 -6.51 17.43
CA LEU A 291 -31.68 -6.04 16.04
C LEU A 291 -30.59 -6.67 15.16
N PHE A 292 -29.38 -6.85 15.70
CA PHE A 292 -28.30 -7.53 14.99
C PHE A 292 -28.71 -8.98 14.64
N PHE A 293 -29.23 -9.72 15.61
CA PHE A 293 -29.62 -11.12 15.41
C PHE A 293 -30.80 -11.26 14.44
N THR A 294 -31.82 -10.40 14.53
CA THR A 294 -32.95 -10.44 13.59
C THR A 294 -32.48 -10.11 12.17
N ASN A 295 -31.55 -9.17 12.02
CA ASN A 295 -30.95 -8.83 10.73
C ASN A 295 -30.12 -9.99 10.16
N VAL A 296 -29.34 -10.69 10.99
CA VAL A 296 -28.60 -11.90 10.56
C VAL A 296 -29.55 -12.99 10.11
N VAL A 297 -30.65 -13.25 10.84
CA VAL A 297 -31.64 -14.28 10.46
C VAL A 297 -32.26 -13.97 9.09
N ILE A 298 -32.75 -12.74 8.89
CA ILE A 298 -33.31 -12.34 7.59
C ILE A 298 -32.25 -12.36 6.50
N GLY A 299 -31.03 -11.91 6.79
CA GLY A 299 -29.91 -11.94 5.85
C GLY A 299 -29.59 -13.35 5.37
N VAL A 300 -29.54 -14.34 6.27
CA VAL A 300 -29.31 -15.75 5.92
C VAL A 300 -30.45 -16.29 5.07
N LEU A 301 -31.71 -16.03 5.43
CA LEU A 301 -32.86 -16.44 4.62
C LEU A 301 -32.80 -15.86 3.20
N MET A 302 -32.43 -14.59 3.08
CA MET A 302 -32.33 -13.93 1.78
C MET A 302 -31.13 -14.42 0.97
N GLN A 303 -30.03 -14.83 1.60
CA GLN A 303 -28.93 -15.48 0.89
C GLN A 303 -29.31 -16.89 0.40
N CYS A 304 -30.17 -17.62 1.13
CA CYS A 304 -30.64 -18.94 0.71
C CYS A 304 -31.70 -18.90 -0.40
N PHE A 305 -32.60 -17.92 -0.37
CA PHE A 305 -33.81 -17.92 -1.23
C PHE A 305 -33.96 -16.66 -2.11
N GLY A 306 -33.20 -15.61 -1.84
CA GLY A 306 -33.28 -14.33 -2.55
C GLY A 306 -32.46 -14.30 -3.84
N PRO A 307 -32.59 -13.21 -4.62
CA PRO A 307 -31.79 -13.01 -5.82
C PRO A 307 -30.31 -12.83 -5.47
N ILE A 308 -29.42 -13.26 -6.36
CA ILE A 308 -27.96 -13.09 -6.24
C ILE A 308 -27.33 -12.34 -7.41
N GLN A 309 -28.12 -11.99 -8.44
CA GLN A 309 -27.63 -11.38 -9.68
C GLN A 309 -26.93 -10.03 -9.45
N GLN A 310 -27.36 -9.29 -8.41
CA GLN A 310 -26.80 -8.00 -8.00
C GLN A 310 -25.33 -8.07 -7.59
N LEU A 311 -24.82 -9.23 -7.15
CA LEU A 311 -23.41 -9.42 -6.86
C LEU A 311 -22.53 -9.36 -8.12
N ASN A 312 -23.12 -9.51 -9.31
CA ASN A 312 -22.42 -9.52 -10.59
C ASN A 312 -22.71 -8.25 -11.44
N ARG A 313 -23.36 -7.24 -10.87
CA ARG A 313 -23.73 -5.99 -11.54
C ARG A 313 -23.26 -4.78 -10.74
N ASN A 314 -22.85 -3.73 -11.46
CA ASN A 314 -22.53 -2.45 -10.84
C ASN A 314 -23.81 -1.73 -10.38
N THR A 315 -23.78 -1.19 -9.17
CA THR A 315 -24.85 -0.39 -8.56
C THR A 315 -24.23 0.88 -7.97
N LYS A 316 -25.06 1.79 -7.43
CA LYS A 316 -24.56 3.07 -6.88
C LYS A 316 -23.43 2.88 -5.85
N PHE A 317 -23.59 1.90 -4.93
CA PHE A 317 -22.67 1.65 -3.82
C PHE A 317 -21.73 0.45 -4.04
N PHE A 318 -21.89 -0.30 -5.14
CA PHE A 318 -21.15 -1.55 -5.36
C PHE A 318 -20.61 -1.67 -6.79
N SER A 319 -19.34 -2.01 -6.94
CA SER A 319 -18.68 -2.30 -8.22
C SER A 319 -18.31 -3.77 -8.30
N ALA A 320 -19.11 -4.55 -9.02
CA ALA A 320 -18.85 -5.95 -9.28
C ALA A 320 -17.82 -6.15 -10.40
N LYS A 321 -17.82 -5.25 -11.39
CA LYS A 321 -16.96 -5.30 -12.57
C LYS A 321 -16.07 -4.05 -12.62
N ALA A 322 -14.84 -4.23 -13.08
CA ALA A 322 -13.91 -3.13 -13.29
C ALA A 322 -14.52 -2.14 -14.30
N PRO A 323 -14.28 -0.82 -14.13
CA PRO A 323 -14.72 0.17 -15.08
C PRO A 323 -13.96 0.01 -16.41
N PRO A 324 -14.49 0.53 -17.53
CA PRO A 324 -13.69 0.79 -18.72
C PRO A 324 -12.48 1.66 -18.35
N ARG A 325 -11.29 1.33 -18.85
CA ARG A 325 -10.08 2.09 -18.52
C ARG A 325 -10.06 3.46 -19.19
N LEU A 326 -9.50 4.45 -18.50
CA LEU A 326 -9.24 5.78 -19.08
C LEU A 326 -8.27 5.66 -20.25
N LEU A 327 -8.62 6.34 -21.35
CA LEU A 327 -7.78 6.49 -22.55
C LEU A 327 -7.32 7.94 -22.71
N THR A 328 -7.37 8.73 -21.64
CA THR A 328 -6.96 10.14 -21.66
C THR A 328 -5.46 10.27 -21.79
N THR A 329 -5.02 11.37 -22.41
CA THR A 329 -3.58 11.69 -22.58
C THR A 329 -2.88 11.95 -21.25
N THR A 330 -3.63 12.41 -20.25
CA THR A 330 -3.16 12.65 -18.89
C THR A 330 -3.97 11.81 -17.94
N LEU A 331 -3.29 10.95 -17.19
CA LEU A 331 -3.86 10.17 -16.11
C LEU A 331 -3.59 10.89 -14.78
N PRO A 332 -4.50 10.77 -13.79
CA PRO A 332 -4.38 11.48 -12.52
C PRO A 332 -3.18 11.01 -11.69
N HIS A 333 -2.64 11.89 -10.84
CA HIS A 333 -1.57 11.52 -9.92
C HIS A 333 -2.14 10.75 -8.73
N VAL A 334 -1.56 9.58 -8.43
CA VAL A 334 -2.00 8.76 -7.29
C VAL A 334 -0.90 8.70 -6.23
N THR A 335 -1.21 9.16 -5.03
CA THR A 335 -0.32 9.05 -3.87
C THR A 335 -0.66 7.81 -3.06
N ILE A 336 0.29 6.91 -2.89
CA ILE A 336 0.12 5.77 -2.00
C ILE A 336 0.51 6.24 -0.59
N GLN A 337 -0.44 6.30 0.34
CA GLN A 337 -0.19 6.69 1.72
C GLN A 337 -0.13 5.45 2.60
N CYS A 338 0.96 5.30 3.36
CA CYS A 338 1.21 4.13 4.19
C CYS A 338 1.68 4.56 5.60
N PRO A 339 0.79 4.56 6.61
CA PRO A 339 1.18 4.75 8.00
C PRO A 339 1.93 3.53 8.54
N VAL A 340 3.06 3.79 9.21
CA VAL A 340 3.94 2.80 9.83
C VAL A 340 4.12 3.18 11.30
N TYR A 341 4.18 2.20 12.19
CA TYR A 341 4.50 2.41 13.61
C TYR A 341 5.64 1.52 14.10
N LYS A 342 5.45 0.22 14.29
CA LYS A 342 6.46 -0.68 14.90
C LYS A 342 6.81 -1.88 14.04
N GLU A 343 6.30 -1.90 12.83
CA GLU A 343 6.45 -2.99 11.89
C GLU A 343 7.91 -3.10 11.46
N GLY A 344 8.39 -4.35 11.30
CA GLY A 344 9.79 -4.61 10.97
C GLY A 344 10.10 -4.29 9.50
N LEU A 345 11.28 -3.73 9.23
CA LEU A 345 11.69 -3.37 7.87
C LEU A 345 11.69 -4.57 6.91
N ALA A 346 12.37 -5.66 7.28
CA ALA A 346 12.53 -6.82 6.41
C ALA A 346 11.29 -7.73 6.33
N ALA A 347 10.54 -7.84 7.42
CA ALA A 347 9.46 -8.81 7.54
C ALA A 347 8.10 -8.27 7.02
N VAL A 348 7.88 -6.96 7.09
CA VAL A 348 6.57 -6.35 6.83
C VAL A 348 6.69 -5.25 5.77
N ILE A 349 7.51 -4.22 6.02
CA ILE A 349 7.59 -3.05 5.13
C ILE A 349 8.13 -3.45 3.75
N ALA A 350 9.26 -4.16 3.67
CA ALA A 350 9.89 -4.49 2.39
C ALA A 350 9.00 -5.33 1.45
N PRO A 351 8.29 -6.40 1.91
CA PRO A 351 7.32 -7.11 1.09
C PRO A 351 6.18 -6.22 0.56
N THR A 352 5.59 -5.40 1.43
CA THR A 352 4.52 -4.44 1.06
C THR A 352 5.01 -3.48 -0.01
N ILE A 353 6.20 -2.90 0.18
CA ILE A 353 6.82 -2.02 -0.81
C ILE A 353 7.05 -2.72 -2.15
N SER A 354 7.54 -3.96 -2.16
CA SER A 354 7.77 -4.71 -3.40
C SER A 354 6.47 -4.85 -4.22
N SER A 355 5.35 -5.12 -3.55
CA SER A 355 4.03 -5.19 -4.18
C SER A 355 3.59 -3.82 -4.73
N ILE A 356 3.71 -2.75 -3.94
CA ILE A 356 3.32 -1.40 -4.34
C ILE A 356 4.15 -0.88 -5.52
N LYS A 357 5.46 -1.14 -5.54
CA LYS A 357 6.33 -0.67 -6.63
C LYS A 357 5.95 -1.30 -7.97
N LYS A 358 5.46 -2.54 -7.96
CA LYS A 358 4.90 -3.16 -9.17
C LYS A 358 3.64 -2.44 -9.64
N ALA A 359 2.74 -2.10 -8.73
CA ALA A 359 1.54 -1.33 -9.05
C ALA A 359 1.86 0.07 -9.60
N ILE A 360 2.79 0.79 -8.96
CA ILE A 360 3.30 2.09 -9.44
C ILE A 360 3.93 1.95 -10.82
N SER A 361 4.79 0.94 -11.02
CA SER A 361 5.45 0.70 -12.29
C SER A 361 4.46 0.47 -13.43
N THR A 362 3.47 -0.39 -13.22
CA THR A 362 2.40 -0.64 -14.19
C THR A 362 1.65 0.66 -14.51
N TYR A 363 1.30 1.45 -13.51
CA TYR A 363 0.56 2.70 -13.71
C TYR A 363 1.37 3.76 -14.46
N GLU A 364 2.66 3.93 -14.14
CA GLU A 364 3.53 4.85 -14.88
C GLU A 364 3.75 4.41 -16.33
N LEU A 365 3.93 3.12 -16.57
CA LEU A 365 4.02 2.55 -17.92
C LEU A 365 2.71 2.75 -18.72
N GLN A 366 1.56 2.86 -18.06
CA GLN A 366 0.28 3.20 -18.70
C GLN A 366 0.13 4.72 -18.97
N GLY A 367 1.08 5.55 -18.53
CA GLY A 367 1.07 7.00 -18.69
C GLY A 367 0.66 7.77 -17.44
N GLY A 368 0.38 7.07 -16.34
CA GLY A 368 0.11 7.63 -15.02
C GLY A 368 1.34 8.19 -14.32
N SER A 369 1.13 8.76 -13.15
CA SER A 369 2.19 9.13 -12.23
C SER A 369 1.77 8.82 -10.81
N ALA A 370 2.69 8.35 -9.99
CA ALA A 370 2.40 8.02 -8.59
C ALA A 370 3.62 8.25 -7.70
N ASN A 371 3.37 8.58 -6.43
CA ASN A 371 4.40 8.65 -5.40
C ASN A 371 3.99 7.80 -4.19
N LEU A 372 4.98 7.44 -3.37
CA LEU A 372 4.77 6.74 -2.12
C LEU A 372 5.10 7.67 -0.96
N PHE A 373 4.14 7.84 -0.06
CA PHE A 373 4.23 8.66 1.13
C PHE A 373 4.08 7.82 2.40
N ILE A 374 5.18 7.67 3.14
CA ILE A 374 5.23 6.91 4.39
C ILE A 374 5.07 7.84 5.60
N ASN A 375 4.05 7.59 6.43
CA ASN A 375 3.95 8.25 7.73
C ASN A 375 4.56 7.35 8.79
N ASP A 376 5.87 7.44 9.03
CA ASP A 376 6.59 6.56 9.96
C ASP A 376 6.64 7.14 11.37
N ASP A 377 5.69 6.70 12.20
CA ASP A 377 5.56 7.13 13.59
C ASP A 377 6.58 6.47 14.53
N GLY A 378 7.28 5.44 14.04
CA GLY A 378 8.29 4.67 14.76
C GLY A 378 9.72 5.12 14.54
N LEU A 379 10.00 5.85 13.47
CA LEU A 379 11.37 6.14 13.03
C LEU A 379 12.23 6.82 14.11
N GLN A 380 11.67 7.78 14.82
CA GLN A 380 12.36 8.46 15.92
C GLN A 380 12.56 7.56 17.16
N LEU A 381 11.77 6.49 17.31
CA LEU A 381 11.83 5.54 18.43
C LEU A 381 12.86 4.41 18.24
N LEU A 382 13.33 4.19 17.00
CA LEU A 382 14.32 3.18 16.68
C LEU A 382 15.70 3.56 17.24
N ASP A 383 16.54 2.55 17.46
CA ASP A 383 17.98 2.78 17.69
C ASP A 383 18.65 3.37 16.44
N GLU A 384 19.78 4.04 16.62
CA GLU A 384 20.47 4.76 15.54
C GLU A 384 20.80 3.88 14.33
N ALA A 385 21.22 2.63 14.56
CA ALA A 385 21.57 1.71 13.47
C ALA A 385 20.34 1.27 12.68
N SER A 386 19.27 0.82 13.35
CA SER A 386 18.02 0.42 12.70
C SER A 386 17.32 1.60 12.01
N ARG A 387 17.41 2.79 12.60
CA ARG A 387 16.88 4.03 12.02
C ARG A 387 17.60 4.37 10.72
N GLN A 388 18.94 4.38 10.73
CA GLN A 388 19.70 4.71 9.53
C GLN A 388 19.42 3.70 8.41
N GLN A 389 19.36 2.39 8.72
CA GLN A 389 18.97 1.38 7.74
C GLN A 389 17.61 1.64 7.11
N ARG A 390 16.65 2.13 7.90
CA ARG A 390 15.31 2.45 7.42
C ARG A 390 15.27 3.72 6.56
N ILE A 391 15.98 4.77 6.96
CA ILE A 391 16.13 6.00 6.16
C ILE A 391 16.84 5.67 4.84
N ASP A 392 17.92 4.90 4.90
CA ASP A 392 18.66 4.46 3.72
C ASP A 392 17.76 3.69 2.77
N PHE A 393 16.91 2.80 3.30
CA PHE A 393 15.91 2.06 2.52
C PHE A 393 14.89 3.00 1.87
N TYR A 394 14.35 3.98 2.59
CA TYR A 394 13.41 4.97 2.01
C TYR A 394 14.06 5.79 0.89
N ALA A 395 15.28 6.30 1.13
CA ALA A 395 16.04 7.06 0.15
C ALA A 395 16.44 6.20 -1.07
N ASP A 396 16.81 4.94 -0.86
CA ASP A 396 17.18 4.03 -1.94
C ASP A 396 16.04 3.78 -2.92
N HIS A 397 14.79 3.81 -2.44
CA HIS A 397 13.62 3.59 -3.28
C HIS A 397 12.89 4.87 -3.68
N GLY A 398 13.36 6.04 -3.23
CA GLY A 398 12.82 7.35 -3.61
C GLY A 398 11.49 7.70 -2.93
N PHE A 399 11.30 7.31 -1.67
CA PHE A 399 10.05 7.53 -0.94
C PHE A 399 10.01 8.89 -0.25
N GLY A 400 8.84 9.52 -0.27
CA GLY A 400 8.53 10.59 0.67
C GLY A 400 8.21 9.98 2.02
N TRP A 401 8.74 10.53 3.10
CA TRP A 401 8.41 10.07 4.45
C TRP A 401 8.37 11.22 5.45
N THR A 402 7.56 11.05 6.50
CA THR A 402 7.48 11.95 7.64
C THR A 402 7.55 11.15 8.94
N ALA A 403 8.23 11.68 9.95
CA ALA A 403 8.27 11.14 11.30
C ALA A 403 8.09 12.25 12.33
N ARG A 404 7.06 12.11 13.16
CA ARG A 404 6.73 13.08 14.21
C ARG A 404 7.41 12.78 15.54
N PRO A 405 7.46 13.74 16.47
CA PRO A 405 8.16 13.59 17.74
C PRO A 405 7.62 12.42 18.58
N PRO A 406 8.47 11.73 19.37
CA PRO A 406 8.07 10.78 20.39
C PRO A 406 7.06 11.34 21.38
N ASN A 407 6.15 10.48 21.84
CA ASN A 407 5.14 10.88 22.81
C ASN A 407 5.77 11.29 24.15
N GLY A 408 5.48 12.51 24.59
CA GLY A 408 6.00 13.11 25.82
C GLY A 408 7.35 13.82 25.66
N GLN A 409 7.95 13.78 24.47
CA GLN A 409 9.17 14.55 24.20
C GLN A 409 8.81 16.02 24.04
N ASN A 410 9.49 16.90 24.80
CA ASN A 410 9.27 18.35 24.78
C ASN A 410 7.81 18.79 25.00
N GLY A 411 7.00 17.95 25.68
CA GLY A 411 5.58 18.20 25.91
C GLY A 411 4.66 17.79 24.75
N TYR A 412 5.20 17.24 23.66
CA TYR A 412 4.40 16.76 22.52
C TYR A 412 3.59 15.51 22.88
N GLU A 413 2.27 15.60 22.81
CA GLU A 413 1.37 14.47 23.07
C GLU A 413 0.80 13.92 21.76
N ARG A 414 1.05 12.64 21.47
CA ARG A 414 0.45 11.95 20.32
C ARG A 414 -0.99 11.61 20.67
N LYS A 415 -1.92 12.41 20.14
CA LYS A 415 -3.37 12.28 20.31
C LYS A 415 -3.92 10.97 19.73
N GLY A 416 -5.05 10.52 20.28
CA GLY A 416 -5.78 9.32 19.85
C GLY A 416 -5.31 8.01 20.50
N LYS A 417 -6.23 7.04 20.57
CA LYS A 417 -5.97 5.74 21.23
C LYS A 417 -4.99 4.86 20.44
N PHE A 418 -5.17 4.80 19.13
CA PHE A 418 -4.32 4.01 18.21
C PHE A 418 -3.30 4.88 17.46
N LYS A 419 -3.36 6.21 17.60
CA LYS A 419 -2.39 7.19 17.10
C LYS A 419 -2.15 7.19 15.58
N LYS A 420 -2.81 6.31 14.80
CA LYS A 420 -2.79 6.24 13.33
C LYS A 420 -3.36 7.53 12.71
N ALA A 421 -4.57 7.92 13.10
CA ALA A 421 -5.22 9.15 12.67
C ALA A 421 -4.32 10.39 12.83
N SER A 422 -3.79 10.59 14.04
CA SER A 422 -2.94 11.75 14.35
C SER A 422 -1.58 11.69 13.64
N ASN A 423 -1.09 10.50 13.29
CA ASN A 423 0.14 10.35 12.49
C ASN A 423 -0.09 10.81 11.04
N MET A 424 -1.20 10.37 10.44
CA MET A 424 -1.57 10.78 9.09
C MET A 424 -1.88 12.28 9.03
N ASN A 425 -2.62 12.84 10.00
CA ASN A 425 -2.85 14.28 10.09
C ASN A 425 -1.55 15.07 10.17
N TYR A 426 -0.55 14.59 10.92
CA TYR A 426 0.74 15.26 11.02
C TYR A 426 1.48 15.31 9.68
N GLY A 427 1.52 14.19 8.97
CA GLY A 427 2.13 14.14 7.64
C GLY A 427 1.40 15.00 6.62
N LEU A 428 0.07 14.98 6.62
CA LEU A 428 -0.75 15.82 5.74
C LEU A 428 -0.61 17.31 6.06
N ALA A 429 -0.53 17.68 7.34
CA ALA A 429 -0.28 19.07 7.74
C ALA A 429 1.06 19.58 7.21
N LEU A 430 2.14 18.80 7.34
CA LEU A 430 3.44 19.15 6.76
C LEU A 430 3.38 19.30 5.24
N SER A 431 2.71 18.37 4.55
CA SER A 431 2.50 18.47 3.09
C SER A 431 1.76 19.76 2.73
N ASN A 432 0.68 20.10 3.44
CA ASN A 432 -0.10 21.30 3.15
C ASN A 432 0.70 22.58 3.41
N SER A 433 1.47 22.66 4.50
CA SER A 433 2.34 23.82 4.77
C SER A 433 3.41 24.02 3.69
N ILE A 434 3.91 22.94 3.09
CA ILE A 434 4.84 23.03 1.95
C ILE A 434 4.11 23.52 0.69
N GLU A 435 2.90 23.01 0.42
CA GLU A 435 2.10 23.46 -0.72
C GLU A 435 1.70 24.94 -0.60
N GLU A 436 1.39 25.44 0.59
CA GLU A 436 1.12 26.85 0.84
C GLU A 436 2.31 27.73 0.43
N LYS A 437 3.53 27.39 0.86
CA LYS A 437 4.75 28.12 0.44
C LYS A 437 5.02 27.96 -1.06
N LEU A 438 4.79 26.78 -1.62
CA LEU A 438 4.95 26.54 -3.07
C LEU A 438 3.97 27.33 -3.94
N GLN A 439 2.80 27.68 -3.42
CA GLN A 439 1.82 28.52 -4.11
C GLN A 439 2.29 29.98 -4.21
N GLU A 440 3.15 30.43 -3.30
CA GLU A 440 3.72 31.79 -3.32
C GLU A 440 4.81 31.97 -4.39
N ILE A 441 5.34 30.87 -4.95
CA ILE A 441 6.40 30.90 -5.97
C ILE A 441 5.81 31.16 -7.35
N GLU A 442 6.25 32.24 -7.99
CA GLU A 442 5.94 32.55 -9.39
C GLU A 442 6.63 31.58 -10.35
N ARG A 443 5.83 30.94 -11.22
CA ARG A 443 6.31 29.97 -12.23
C ARG A 443 6.36 30.64 -13.61
N PRO A 444 7.53 31.15 -14.06
CA PRO A 444 7.67 31.73 -15.40
C PRO A 444 7.51 30.68 -16.52
N ALA A 445 7.31 31.13 -17.76
CA ALA A 445 7.14 30.23 -18.91
C ALA A 445 8.34 29.31 -19.20
N THR A 446 9.53 29.62 -18.67
CA THR A 446 10.73 28.78 -18.77
C THR A 446 10.88 27.77 -17.62
N TRP A 447 9.90 27.69 -16.72
CA TRP A 447 9.94 26.81 -15.55
C TRP A 447 9.99 25.35 -15.97
N THR A 448 10.99 24.65 -15.47
CA THR A 448 11.21 23.24 -15.76
C THR A 448 10.88 22.39 -14.53
N GLN A 449 10.77 21.07 -14.74
CA GLN A 449 10.61 20.13 -13.63
C GLN A 449 11.77 20.21 -12.62
N VAL A 450 12.97 20.61 -13.06
CA VAL A 450 14.13 20.77 -12.17
C VAL A 450 13.93 21.97 -11.24
N ASP A 451 13.38 23.05 -11.77
CA ASP A 451 13.05 24.25 -10.98
C ASP A 451 11.94 23.92 -9.96
N GLU A 452 10.94 23.12 -10.36
CA GLU A 452 9.87 22.67 -9.46
C GLU A 452 10.41 21.81 -8.30
N VAL A 453 11.35 20.89 -8.57
CA VAL A 453 11.98 20.07 -7.53
C VAL A 453 12.82 20.92 -6.59
N ALA A 454 13.63 21.85 -7.12
CA ALA A 454 14.44 22.75 -6.31
C ALA A 454 13.58 23.68 -5.43
N ALA A 455 12.47 24.17 -5.96
CA ALA A 455 11.50 24.97 -5.22
C ALA A 455 10.87 24.15 -4.08
N PHE A 456 10.46 22.90 -4.35
CA PHE A 456 9.92 22.02 -3.32
C PHE A 456 10.94 21.74 -2.21
N GLU A 457 12.19 21.42 -2.56
CA GLU A 457 13.26 21.18 -1.58
C GLU A 457 13.51 22.41 -0.70
N SER A 458 13.51 23.61 -1.29
CA SER A 458 13.64 24.87 -0.55
C SER A 458 12.47 25.07 0.42
N CYS A 459 11.22 24.95 -0.04
CA CYS A 459 10.05 25.11 0.81
C CYS A 459 9.99 24.06 1.92
N MET A 460 10.39 22.82 1.64
CA MET A 460 10.48 21.76 2.64
C MET A 460 11.51 22.11 3.72
N SER A 461 12.69 22.62 3.33
CA SER A 461 13.70 23.09 4.29
C SER A 461 13.14 24.19 5.19
N ASP A 462 12.44 25.18 4.63
CA ASP A 462 11.86 26.28 5.41
C ASP A 462 10.81 25.78 6.42
N VAL A 463 9.95 24.83 6.03
CA VAL A 463 8.93 24.24 6.92
C VAL A 463 9.58 23.42 8.04
N LEU A 464 10.68 22.70 7.74
CA LEU A 464 11.41 21.93 8.74
C LEU A 464 12.20 22.82 9.71
N ASP A 465 12.70 23.97 9.26
CA ASP A 465 13.33 24.98 10.12
C ASP A 465 12.30 25.61 11.09
N GLU A 466 11.05 25.80 10.64
CA GLU A 466 9.93 26.23 11.48
C GLU A 466 9.47 25.13 12.46
N ASN A 467 9.67 23.86 12.11
CA ASN A 467 9.25 22.70 12.89
C ASN A 467 10.43 21.74 13.16
N PRO A 468 11.42 22.12 14.00
CA PRO A 468 12.68 21.39 14.13
C PRO A 468 12.54 19.97 14.72
N GLU A 469 11.39 19.66 15.32
CA GLU A 469 11.10 18.32 15.86
C GLU A 469 10.50 17.37 14.81
N ALA A 470 10.00 17.93 13.70
CA ALA A 470 9.49 17.18 12.56
C ALA A 470 10.66 16.66 11.72
N TRP A 471 10.64 15.39 11.37
CA TRP A 471 11.58 14.84 10.38
C TRP A 471 10.81 14.49 9.12
N ALA A 472 11.28 14.96 7.97
CA ALA A 472 10.72 14.58 6.68
C ALA A 472 11.80 14.61 5.60
N GLU A 473 11.64 13.77 4.58
CA GLU A 473 12.50 13.76 3.40
C GLU A 473 11.73 13.19 2.20
N GLY A 474 12.16 13.53 0.99
CA GLY A 474 11.56 13.04 -0.25
C GLY A 474 10.24 13.71 -0.63
N ASN A 475 9.58 13.20 -1.67
CA ASN A 475 8.35 13.80 -2.20
C ASN A 475 7.13 13.40 -1.35
N ILE A 476 6.74 14.28 -0.43
CA ILE A 476 5.56 14.11 0.44
C ILE A 476 4.30 14.82 -0.08
N ARG A 477 4.31 15.31 -1.33
CA ARG A 477 3.14 15.97 -1.95
C ARG A 477 2.01 14.95 -2.17
N ILE A 478 0.77 15.44 -2.15
CA ILE A 478 -0.45 14.64 -2.38
C ILE A 478 -1.01 14.92 -3.78
N GLY A 479 -1.30 13.85 -4.52
CA GLY A 479 -1.94 13.90 -5.84
C GLY A 479 -3.45 14.08 -5.81
N ASP A 480 -4.08 13.78 -6.94
CA ASP A 480 -5.54 13.83 -7.10
C ASP A 480 -6.25 12.78 -6.22
N TYR A 481 -5.61 11.61 -6.11
CA TYR A 481 -6.12 10.46 -5.37
C TYR A 481 -5.10 9.92 -4.39
N ILE A 482 -5.59 9.41 -3.26
CA ILE A 482 -4.78 8.70 -2.26
C ILE A 482 -5.18 7.22 -2.25
N LEU A 483 -4.22 6.32 -2.51
CA LEU A 483 -4.37 4.91 -2.14
C LEU A 483 -3.89 4.74 -0.70
N LEU A 484 -4.83 4.58 0.23
CA LEU A 484 -4.52 4.31 1.63
C LEU A 484 -4.37 2.81 1.86
N ILE A 485 -3.23 2.41 2.41
CA ILE A 485 -2.89 1.02 2.71
C ILE A 485 -2.32 0.91 4.12
N ASP A 486 -2.31 -0.29 4.68
CA ASP A 486 -1.52 -0.57 5.88
C ASP A 486 -0.13 -1.07 5.49
N SER A 487 0.80 -1.01 6.44
CA SER A 487 2.21 -1.39 6.21
C SER A 487 2.43 -2.89 5.92
N ASP A 488 1.42 -3.73 6.12
CA ASP A 488 1.40 -5.17 5.85
C ASP A 488 0.50 -5.57 4.65
N THR A 489 -0.01 -4.59 3.91
CA THR A 489 -0.86 -4.81 2.73
C THR A 489 -0.06 -5.22 1.49
N GLN A 490 -0.61 -6.12 0.68
CA GLN A 490 -0.23 -6.27 -0.73
C GLN A 490 -1.34 -5.77 -1.64
N VAL A 491 -0.99 -5.21 -2.78
CA VAL A 491 -1.92 -4.64 -3.76
C VAL A 491 -1.79 -5.34 -5.11
N PRO A 492 -2.87 -5.43 -5.91
CA PRO A 492 -2.79 -5.96 -7.27
C PRO A 492 -1.92 -5.07 -8.16
N GLU A 493 -1.16 -5.68 -9.08
CA GLU A 493 -0.19 -4.96 -9.94
C GLU A 493 -0.82 -3.95 -10.90
N ASP A 494 -2.13 -4.06 -11.20
CA ASP A 494 -2.82 -3.21 -12.18
C ASP A 494 -4.08 -2.56 -11.59
N CYS A 495 -4.05 -2.24 -10.29
CA CYS A 495 -5.21 -1.69 -9.58
C CYS A 495 -5.38 -0.17 -9.74
N LEU A 496 -4.28 0.58 -9.93
CA LEU A 496 -4.30 2.04 -9.89
C LEU A 496 -5.08 2.65 -11.06
N LEU A 497 -4.89 2.13 -12.27
CA LEU A 497 -5.62 2.62 -13.44
C LEU A 497 -7.11 2.28 -13.35
N ASP A 498 -7.46 1.08 -12.92
CA ASP A 498 -8.87 0.70 -12.75
C ASP A 498 -9.55 1.56 -11.67
N ALA A 499 -8.87 1.82 -10.55
CA ALA A 499 -9.37 2.71 -9.50
C ALA A 499 -9.50 4.17 -9.96
N ALA A 500 -8.47 4.72 -10.59
CA ALA A 500 -8.49 6.07 -11.15
C ALA A 500 -9.60 6.22 -12.19
N SER A 501 -9.79 5.20 -13.03
CA SER A 501 -10.85 5.17 -14.04
C SER A 501 -12.24 5.21 -13.41
N GLU A 502 -12.44 4.47 -12.32
CA GLU A 502 -13.70 4.50 -11.59
C GLU A 502 -13.97 5.86 -10.94
N MET A 503 -12.93 6.49 -10.37
CA MET A 503 -13.03 7.81 -9.76
C MET A 503 -13.33 8.90 -10.79
N GLU A 504 -12.65 8.93 -11.94
CA GLU A 504 -12.91 9.92 -12.99
C GLU A 504 -14.30 9.76 -13.62
N GLN A 505 -14.78 8.53 -13.77
CA GLN A 505 -16.12 8.27 -14.31
C GLN A 505 -17.24 8.48 -13.30
N SER A 506 -16.93 8.58 -12.01
CA SER A 506 -17.90 8.81 -10.94
C SER A 506 -17.44 9.95 -10.03
N PRO A 507 -17.64 11.23 -10.44
CA PRO A 507 -17.21 12.40 -9.67
C PRO A 507 -17.79 12.42 -8.24
N ASP A 508 -19.03 11.95 -8.08
CA ASP A 508 -19.72 11.89 -6.78
C ASP A 508 -19.12 10.85 -5.80
N VAL A 509 -18.18 10.02 -6.24
CA VAL A 509 -17.51 9.05 -5.37
C VAL A 509 -16.34 9.73 -4.66
N GLY A 510 -16.41 9.75 -3.33
CA GLY A 510 -15.33 10.24 -2.47
C GLY A 510 -14.35 9.14 -2.07
N ILE A 511 -14.85 7.91 -1.88
CA ILE A 511 -14.05 6.75 -1.46
C ILE A 511 -14.46 5.50 -2.24
N ILE A 512 -13.48 4.75 -2.73
CA ILE A 512 -13.63 3.36 -3.18
C ILE A 512 -12.94 2.45 -2.16
N GLN A 513 -13.71 1.64 -1.46
CA GLN A 513 -13.22 0.61 -0.53
C GLN A 513 -13.05 -0.71 -1.27
N PHE A 514 -11.85 -1.30 -1.22
CA PHE A 514 -11.61 -2.66 -1.71
C PHE A 514 -11.93 -3.69 -0.64
N SER A 515 -12.21 -4.90 -1.09
CA SER A 515 -12.33 -6.04 -0.19
C SER A 515 -10.94 -6.54 0.17
N SER A 516 -10.65 -6.66 1.46
CA SER A 516 -9.36 -7.21 1.92
C SER A 516 -9.46 -8.74 2.09
N ALA A 517 -8.42 -9.44 1.66
CA ALA A 517 -8.21 -10.85 1.93
C ALA A 517 -7.09 -11.05 2.94
N VAL A 518 -7.05 -12.23 3.55
CA VAL A 518 -5.97 -12.60 4.48
C VAL A 518 -4.91 -13.38 3.73
N MET A 519 -3.69 -12.84 3.65
CA MET A 519 -2.55 -13.59 3.13
C MET A 519 -2.22 -14.75 4.09
N GLN A 520 -2.22 -15.97 3.55
CA GLN A 520 -1.83 -17.16 4.30
C GLN A 520 -0.39 -17.57 3.94
N VAL A 521 0.45 -17.79 4.94
CA VAL A 521 1.86 -18.17 4.81
C VAL A 521 2.09 -19.61 5.29
N SER A 522 1.51 -20.00 6.42
CA SER A 522 1.79 -21.31 7.06
C SER A 522 0.64 -22.32 6.94
N HIS A 523 -0.56 -21.85 6.58
CA HIS A 523 -1.82 -22.62 6.48
C HIS A 523 -2.14 -23.43 7.75
N ASN A 524 -1.78 -22.91 8.93
CA ASN A 524 -2.07 -23.56 10.20
C ASN A 524 -3.55 -23.36 10.63
N PHE A 525 -4.00 -24.08 11.67
CA PHE A 525 -5.39 -24.01 12.13
C PHE A 525 -5.87 -22.59 12.46
N PHE A 526 -5.04 -21.78 13.13
CA PHE A 526 -5.40 -20.42 13.50
C PHE A 526 -5.48 -19.51 12.28
N GLU A 527 -4.51 -19.62 11.37
CA GLU A 527 -4.48 -18.86 10.13
C GLU A 527 -5.68 -19.20 9.23
N ASN A 528 -6.00 -20.48 9.07
CA ASN A 528 -7.21 -20.92 8.35
C ASN A 528 -8.50 -20.42 9.02
N GLY A 529 -8.54 -20.41 10.35
CA GLY A 529 -9.68 -19.87 11.11
C GLY A 529 -9.89 -18.38 10.89
N ILE A 530 -8.81 -17.58 10.94
CA ILE A 530 -8.85 -16.14 10.68
C ILE A 530 -9.24 -15.87 9.22
N THR A 531 -8.64 -16.57 8.26
CA THR A 531 -9.00 -16.44 6.84
C THR A 531 -10.47 -16.74 6.60
N PHE A 532 -11.01 -17.83 7.17
CA PHE A 532 -12.43 -18.15 7.07
C PHE A 532 -13.31 -17.04 7.66
N PHE A 533 -12.96 -16.54 8.84
CA PHE A 533 -13.70 -15.48 9.51
C PHE A 533 -13.70 -14.17 8.71
N THR A 534 -12.55 -13.76 8.18
CA THR A 534 -12.42 -12.55 7.35
C THR A 534 -13.21 -12.70 6.05
N ASN A 535 -13.10 -13.84 5.37
CA ASN A 535 -13.86 -14.11 4.15
C ASN A 535 -15.37 -14.11 4.40
N LEU A 536 -15.82 -14.62 5.54
CA LEU A 536 -17.22 -14.57 5.94
C LEU A 536 -17.70 -13.13 6.13
N ILE A 537 -16.92 -12.28 6.81
CA ILE A 537 -17.24 -10.86 7.00
C ILE A 537 -17.33 -10.14 5.66
N TYR A 538 -16.30 -10.23 4.81
CA TYR A 538 -16.31 -9.54 3.52
C TYR A 538 -17.39 -10.07 2.57
N SER A 539 -17.72 -11.36 2.62
CA SER A 539 -18.87 -11.91 1.88
C SER A 539 -20.18 -11.27 2.34
N ALA A 540 -20.38 -11.12 3.65
CA ALA A 540 -21.57 -10.47 4.20
C ALA A 540 -21.63 -8.97 3.85
N ILE A 541 -20.49 -8.27 3.92
CA ILE A 541 -20.39 -6.84 3.54
C ILE A 541 -20.70 -6.68 2.04
N ARG A 542 -20.03 -7.44 1.16
CA ARG A 542 -20.27 -7.42 -0.29
C ARG A 542 -21.75 -7.66 -0.59
N TYR A 543 -22.38 -8.65 0.06
CA TYR A 543 -23.81 -8.91 -0.10
C TYR A 543 -24.68 -7.75 0.38
N GLY A 544 -24.42 -7.18 1.56
CA GLY A 544 -25.18 -6.04 2.07
C GLY A 544 -25.11 -4.81 1.15
N VAL A 545 -23.90 -4.47 0.71
CA VAL A 545 -23.66 -3.29 -0.14
C VAL A 545 -24.21 -3.48 -1.56
N ALA A 546 -24.03 -4.66 -2.17
CA ALA A 546 -24.62 -4.99 -3.47
C ALA A 546 -26.15 -4.88 -3.47
N ASN A 547 -26.79 -5.05 -2.31
CA ASN A 547 -28.22 -4.92 -2.12
C ASN A 547 -28.70 -3.49 -1.81
N GLY A 548 -27.80 -2.50 -1.88
CA GLY A 548 -28.10 -1.09 -1.62
C GLY A 548 -27.79 -0.64 -0.20
N GLY A 549 -27.08 -1.44 0.58
CA GLY A 549 -26.44 -0.98 1.80
C GLY A 549 -25.35 0.04 1.50
N VAL A 550 -25.08 0.91 2.47
CA VAL A 550 -23.98 1.85 2.40
C VAL A 550 -22.66 1.10 2.61
N ALA A 551 -21.67 1.37 1.76
CA ALA A 551 -20.34 0.79 1.93
C ALA A 551 -19.66 1.35 3.18
N ALA A 552 -19.07 0.45 3.98
CA ALA A 552 -18.23 0.85 5.10
C ALA A 552 -16.85 1.27 4.59
N PHE A 553 -16.25 2.27 5.23
CA PHE A 553 -14.83 2.58 5.09
C PHE A 553 -14.11 1.98 6.31
N VAL A 554 -13.08 1.17 6.07
CA VAL A 554 -12.34 0.43 7.12
C VAL A 554 -10.91 0.94 7.32
N GLY A 555 -10.58 2.13 6.80
CA GLY A 555 -9.31 2.81 7.08
C GLY A 555 -8.06 2.23 6.39
N HIS A 556 -8.22 1.29 5.47
CA HIS A 556 -7.17 0.77 4.57
C HIS A 556 -7.76 0.23 3.27
N ASN A 557 -6.90 -0.18 2.34
CA ASN A 557 -7.26 -0.75 1.03
C ASN A 557 -8.36 0.06 0.36
N ALA A 558 -8.14 1.38 0.28
CA ALA A 558 -9.14 2.28 -0.24
C ALA A 558 -8.49 3.39 -1.08
N ILE A 559 -9.21 3.84 -2.09
CA ILE A 559 -8.84 5.01 -2.87
C ILE A 559 -9.71 6.17 -2.41
N LEU A 560 -9.09 7.29 -2.05
CA LEU A 560 -9.73 8.49 -1.55
C LEU A 560 -9.52 9.61 -2.56
N ARG A 561 -10.57 10.39 -2.85
CA ARG A 561 -10.46 11.62 -3.65
C ARG A 561 -9.95 12.75 -2.77
N TRP A 562 -8.74 13.24 -3.02
CA TRP A 562 -8.11 14.21 -2.14
C TRP A 562 -8.94 15.50 -2.00
N ALA A 563 -9.47 16.03 -3.10
CA ALA A 563 -10.35 17.20 -3.08
C ALA A 563 -11.62 17.01 -2.20
N ALA A 564 -12.20 15.80 -2.19
CA ALA A 564 -13.36 15.51 -1.34
C ALA A 564 -12.96 15.44 0.14
N ILE A 565 -11.78 14.90 0.45
CA ILE A 565 -11.22 14.86 1.81
C ILE A 565 -10.91 16.28 2.31
N GLN A 566 -10.38 17.15 1.46
CA GLN A 566 -10.16 18.56 1.79
C GLN A 566 -11.48 19.29 2.06
N GLU A 567 -12.54 19.02 1.30
CA GLU A 567 -13.84 19.68 1.49
C GLU A 567 -14.51 19.34 2.84
N ILE A 568 -14.20 18.18 3.40
CA ILE A 568 -14.74 17.74 4.70
C ILE A 568 -13.76 17.96 5.86
N ALA A 569 -12.64 18.65 5.63
CA ALA A 569 -11.71 19.02 6.69
C ALA A 569 -12.42 19.84 7.77
N PHE A 570 -11.92 19.74 9.01
CA PHE A 570 -12.49 20.46 10.15
C PHE A 570 -11.36 21.01 11.02
N GLU A 571 -11.65 22.09 11.75
CA GLU A 571 -10.74 22.64 12.74
C GLU A 571 -10.91 21.89 14.07
N ASP A 572 -9.79 21.52 14.68
CA ASP A 572 -9.78 20.99 16.05
C ASP A 572 -9.99 22.10 17.10
N GLU A 573 -10.04 21.73 18.39
CA GLU A 573 -10.21 22.67 19.50
C GLU A 573 -9.07 23.72 19.59
N GLU A 574 -7.93 23.46 18.94
CA GLU A 574 -6.76 24.32 18.89
C GLU A 574 -6.73 25.18 17.61
N GLY A 575 -7.74 25.06 16.74
CA GLY A 575 -7.86 25.80 15.48
C GLY A 575 -6.99 25.24 14.35
N HIS A 576 -6.43 24.04 14.49
CA HIS A 576 -5.67 23.40 13.43
C HIS A 576 -6.59 22.60 12.51
N GLU A 577 -6.34 22.68 11.20
CA GLU A 577 -7.04 21.85 10.21
C GLU A 577 -6.69 20.36 10.39
N ARG A 578 -7.71 19.51 10.44
CA ARG A 578 -7.60 18.06 10.54
C ARG A 578 -8.47 17.37 9.50
N PHE A 579 -7.98 16.24 9.00
CA PHE A 579 -8.70 15.37 8.07
C PHE A 579 -9.28 14.15 8.78
N TRP A 580 -8.50 13.57 9.69
CA TRP A 580 -8.86 12.40 10.48
C TRP A 580 -9.26 12.78 11.90
N SER A 581 -10.33 12.16 12.43
CA SER A 581 -10.72 12.36 13.82
C SER A 581 -9.73 11.71 14.78
N GLU A 582 -9.15 12.49 15.69
CA GLU A 582 -8.18 12.02 16.68
C GLU A 582 -8.82 11.66 18.04
N SER A 583 -10.07 12.08 18.25
CA SER A 583 -10.82 11.85 19.49
C SER A 583 -11.51 10.49 19.54
N CYS A 584 -11.71 9.87 18.38
CA CYS A 584 -12.42 8.61 18.22
C CYS A 584 -11.47 7.45 17.87
N VAL A 585 -11.93 6.23 18.12
CA VAL A 585 -11.25 4.98 17.70
C VAL A 585 -11.59 4.59 16.27
N SER A 586 -12.68 5.14 15.72
CA SER A 586 -13.20 4.85 14.39
C SER A 586 -13.09 6.10 13.52
N GLU A 587 -11.85 6.55 13.28
CA GLU A 587 -11.55 7.74 12.47
C GLU A 587 -12.02 7.60 11.01
N ASP A 588 -12.01 6.38 10.51
CA ASP A 588 -12.50 5.98 9.19
C ASP A 588 -14.01 6.14 9.08
N PHE A 589 -14.76 5.66 10.08
CA PHE A 589 -16.20 5.81 10.14
C PHE A 589 -16.63 7.28 10.24
N ASP A 590 -15.91 8.08 11.02
CA ASP A 590 -16.15 9.53 11.14
C ASP A 590 -15.98 10.23 9.79
N MET A 591 -14.88 9.96 9.08
CA MET A 591 -14.64 10.52 7.74
C MET A 591 -15.73 10.10 6.76
N ALA A 592 -16.08 8.81 6.76
CA ALA A 592 -17.14 8.26 5.92
C ALA A 592 -18.47 8.99 6.14
N LEU A 593 -18.82 9.27 7.40
CA LEU A 593 -20.04 9.99 7.74
C LEU A 593 -20.00 11.44 7.23
N ARG A 594 -18.88 12.14 7.42
CA ARG A 594 -18.71 13.52 6.92
C ARG A 594 -18.84 13.62 5.41
N LEU A 595 -18.23 12.68 4.67
CA LEU A 595 -18.39 12.59 3.21
C LEU A 595 -19.85 12.39 2.80
N GLN A 596 -20.56 11.48 3.47
CA GLN A 596 -21.96 11.20 3.16
C GLN A 596 -22.87 12.40 3.46
N LEU A 597 -22.59 13.16 4.51
CA LEU A 597 -23.29 14.42 4.82
C LEU A 597 -23.10 15.48 3.73
N LYS A 598 -21.96 15.44 3.02
CA LYS A 598 -21.66 16.27 1.83
C LYS A 598 -22.13 15.64 0.51
N HIS A 599 -22.96 14.60 0.57
CA HIS A 599 -23.51 13.89 -0.58
C HIS A 599 -22.50 13.07 -1.41
N TYR A 600 -21.26 12.89 -0.94
CA TYR A 600 -20.34 11.94 -1.55
C TYR A 600 -20.78 10.50 -1.30
N THR A 601 -20.54 9.65 -2.29
CA THR A 601 -20.79 8.21 -2.23
C THR A 601 -19.52 7.48 -1.81
N ILE A 602 -19.68 6.54 -0.88
CA ILE A 602 -18.67 5.52 -0.59
C ILE A 602 -19.07 4.27 -1.33
N ARG A 603 -18.13 3.70 -2.08
CA ARG A 603 -18.38 2.58 -2.96
C ARG A 603 -17.49 1.41 -2.62
N MET A 604 -18.07 0.21 -2.60
CA MET A 604 -17.32 -1.03 -2.42
C MET A 604 -16.93 -1.61 -3.78
N ALA A 605 -15.64 -1.77 -4.04
CA ALA A 605 -15.12 -2.45 -5.20
C ALA A 605 -14.84 -3.93 -4.89
N ALA A 606 -15.49 -4.82 -5.65
CA ALA A 606 -15.31 -6.27 -5.59
C ALA A 606 -14.59 -6.82 -6.84
N TRP A 607 -14.39 -6.00 -7.87
CA TRP A 607 -13.74 -6.42 -9.13
C TRP A 607 -12.27 -6.80 -8.97
N ALA A 608 -11.60 -6.32 -7.90
CA ALA A 608 -10.24 -6.72 -7.57
C ALA A 608 -10.15 -8.11 -6.90
N GLY A 609 -11.29 -8.77 -6.67
CA GLY A 609 -11.36 -10.09 -6.05
C GLY A 609 -10.71 -10.08 -4.66
N ASP A 610 -9.78 -11.01 -4.47
CA ASP A 610 -9.04 -11.21 -3.22
C ASP A 610 -7.57 -10.75 -3.36
N GLY A 611 -7.32 -9.80 -4.28
CA GLY A 611 -5.96 -9.31 -4.57
C GLY A 611 -5.45 -8.20 -3.63
N PHE A 612 -6.31 -7.67 -2.75
CA PHE A 612 -6.00 -6.63 -1.76
C PHE A 612 -5.99 -7.17 -0.33
#